data_AF-A0A7G7P0F2-F1
#
_entry.id   AF-A0A7G7P0F2-F1
#
_cell.length_a   1.000
_cell.length_b   1.000
_cell.length_c   1.000
_cell.angle_alpha   90.00
_cell.angle_beta   90.00
_cell.angle_gamma   90.00
#
_symmetry.space_group_name_H-M   'P 1'
#
loop_
_entity.id
_entity.type
_entity.pdbx_description
1 polymer ?
#
loop_
_entity_poly.entity_id
_entity_poly.type
_entity_poly.pdbx_seq_one_letter_code
_entity_poly.pdbx_strand_id
1 'polypeptide(L)'
;MVRVLSSLTTMSSVGYVVLSLAVLVAPWFASEAVVIDRETMQHMFQCPPCDATVCSIPLEPCELVLEGAICGCCPVCARRSGESCGVTVGRCAQGLKCRPDMSDPNPLNALLLGRGVCIGVETYSFIFGKKLNEKY
;
A
#
# COMPACT_ATOMS: atom_id res chain seq x y z
N MET A 1 6.98 -45.98 -12.73
CA MET A 1 6.78 -44.90 -11.74
C MET A 1 5.69 -45.30 -10.74
N VAL A 2 5.89 -46.40 -9.99
CA VAL A 2 4.90 -46.93 -9.02
C VAL A 2 5.53 -47.03 -7.61
N ARG A 3 6.69 -46.39 -7.39
CA ARG A 3 7.48 -46.51 -6.15
C ARG A 3 7.52 -45.23 -5.28
N VAL A 4 6.57 -44.30 -5.47
CA VAL A 4 6.45 -43.11 -4.61
C VAL A 4 5.13 -43.07 -3.83
N LEU A 5 4.12 -43.84 -4.25
CA LEU A 5 2.81 -43.92 -3.57
C LEU A 5 2.73 -45.00 -2.48
N SER A 6 3.77 -45.83 -2.31
CA SER A 6 3.80 -46.90 -1.31
C SER A 6 4.47 -46.51 0.02
N SER A 7 4.97 -45.27 0.15
CA SER A 7 5.60 -44.77 1.39
C SER A 7 4.65 -44.03 2.33
N LEU A 8 3.38 -43.83 1.95
CA LEU A 8 2.36 -43.27 2.85
C LEU A 8 1.70 -44.34 3.76
N THR A 9 1.99 -45.63 3.56
CA THR A 9 1.31 -46.74 4.25
C THR A 9 2.15 -47.43 5.33
N THR A 10 3.30 -46.86 5.74
CA THR A 10 4.05 -47.31 6.93
C THR A 10 4.13 -46.22 7.99
N MET A 11 3.06 -45.45 8.17
CA MET A 11 2.94 -44.56 9.32
C MET A 11 1.87 -45.15 10.24
N SER A 12 2.32 -45.68 11.38
CA SER A 12 1.47 -46.13 12.48
C SER A 12 0.43 -45.04 12.82
N SER A 13 -0.69 -45.41 13.43
CA SER A 13 -1.70 -44.46 13.95
C SER A 13 -1.07 -43.30 14.76
N VAL A 14 0.03 -43.58 15.45
CA VAL A 14 0.88 -42.62 16.16
C VAL A 14 1.46 -41.54 15.23
N GLY A 15 1.93 -41.90 14.03
CA GLY A 15 2.49 -40.96 13.06
C GLY A 15 1.45 -39.96 12.53
N TYR A 16 0.21 -40.42 12.28
CA TYR A 16 -0.90 -39.54 11.91
C TYR A 16 -1.32 -38.60 13.04
N VAL A 17 -1.36 -39.10 14.28
CA VAL A 17 -1.67 -38.26 15.45
C VAL A 17 -0.57 -37.22 15.68
N VAL A 18 0.71 -37.59 15.56
CA VAL A 18 1.84 -36.67 15.70
C VAL A 18 1.84 -35.60 14.61
N LEU A 19 1.57 -35.95 13.34
CA LEU A 19 1.43 -34.96 12.26
C LEU A 19 0.21 -34.06 12.46
N SER A 20 -0.92 -34.61 12.89
CA SER A 20 -2.14 -33.83 13.15
C SER A 20 -1.93 -32.85 14.30
N LEU A 21 -1.29 -33.29 15.39
CA LEU A 21 -0.91 -32.42 16.50
C LEU A 21 0.14 -31.39 16.07
N ALA A 22 1.13 -31.76 15.26
CA ALA A 22 2.11 -30.81 14.75
C ALA A 22 1.47 -29.71 13.90
N VAL A 23 0.49 -30.02 13.05
CA VAL A 23 -0.25 -29.02 12.26
C VAL A 23 -1.11 -28.11 13.14
N LEU A 24 -1.69 -28.63 14.23
CA LEU A 24 -2.49 -27.86 15.19
C LEU A 24 -1.65 -26.96 16.11
N VAL A 25 -0.42 -27.37 16.44
CA VAL A 25 0.47 -26.67 17.37
C VAL A 25 1.47 -25.77 16.63
N ALA A 26 1.72 -26.02 15.34
CA ALA A 26 2.66 -25.20 14.61
C ALA A 26 2.04 -23.84 14.23
N PRO A 27 2.79 -22.74 14.37
CA PRO A 27 2.32 -21.37 14.17
C PRO A 27 2.14 -21.01 12.68
N TRP A 28 1.62 -21.92 11.85
CA TRP A 28 1.52 -21.76 10.40
C TRP A 28 0.37 -20.86 9.97
N PHE A 29 -0.50 -20.46 10.90
CA PHE A 29 -1.60 -19.51 10.70
C PHE A 29 -1.42 -18.17 11.41
N ALA A 30 -0.23 -17.89 11.95
CA ALA A 30 0.13 -16.51 12.24
C ALA A 30 0.70 -15.91 10.96
N SER A 31 -0.17 -15.52 10.02
CA SER A 31 0.21 -14.48 9.06
C SER A 31 0.36 -13.20 9.86
N GLU A 32 1.50 -13.05 10.55
CA GLU A 32 1.91 -11.76 11.07
C GLU A 32 1.95 -10.83 9.86
N ALA A 33 1.01 -9.91 9.79
CA ALA A 33 1.10 -8.82 8.85
C ALA A 33 2.43 -8.12 9.20
N VAL A 34 3.43 -8.28 8.33
CA VAL A 34 4.71 -7.61 8.50
C VAL A 34 4.43 -6.11 8.42
N VAL A 35 4.35 -5.47 9.59
CA VAL A 35 4.32 -4.02 9.68
C VAL A 35 5.74 -3.56 9.39
N ILE A 36 5.99 -3.09 8.17
CA ILE A 36 7.27 -2.48 7.83
C ILE A 36 7.32 -1.13 8.55
N ASP A 37 8.14 -1.06 9.61
CA ASP A 37 8.33 0.17 10.37
C ASP A 37 8.96 1.28 9.49
N ARG A 38 8.73 2.53 9.87
CA ARG A 38 9.25 3.72 9.18
C ARG A 38 10.78 3.67 9.07
N GLU A 39 11.49 3.22 10.09
CA GLU A 39 12.96 3.11 10.06
C GLU A 39 13.42 2.08 9.02
N THR A 40 12.69 0.97 8.90
CA THR A 40 12.97 -0.06 7.89
C THR A 40 12.73 0.46 6.47
N MET A 41 11.64 1.21 6.26
CA MET A 41 11.38 1.88 4.98
C MET A 41 12.46 2.92 4.67
N GLN A 42 12.89 3.71 5.65
CA GLN A 42 13.95 4.70 5.47
C GLN A 42 15.26 4.03 5.05
N HIS A 43 15.62 2.91 5.67
CA HIS A 43 16.81 2.15 5.29
C HIS A 43 16.67 1.53 3.88
N MET A 44 15.49 1.01 3.54
CA MET A 44 15.22 0.39 2.24
C MET A 44 15.26 1.38 1.08
N PHE A 45 14.74 2.60 1.28
CA PHE A 45 14.69 3.66 0.27
C PHE A 45 15.81 4.71 0.43
N GLN A 46 16.77 4.48 1.34
CA GLN A 46 17.87 5.39 1.67
C GLN A 46 17.40 6.83 1.95
N CYS A 47 16.30 6.97 2.69
CA CYS A 47 15.79 8.27 3.09
C CYS A 47 16.75 8.97 4.07
N PRO A 48 16.86 10.31 4.01
CA PRO A 48 17.62 11.06 5.01
C PRO A 48 16.99 10.92 6.41
N PRO A 49 17.77 11.17 7.48
CA PRO A 49 17.21 11.26 8.83
C PRO A 49 16.18 12.39 8.88
N CYS A 50 15.03 12.12 9.50
CA CYS A 50 13.97 13.10 9.66
C CYS A 50 14.09 13.76 11.04
N ASP A 51 14.28 15.08 11.05
CA ASP A 51 14.22 15.88 12.26
C ASP A 51 12.87 16.62 12.33
N ALA A 52 11.95 16.08 13.13
CA ALA A 52 10.62 16.63 13.29
C ALA A 52 10.60 18.00 13.99
N THR A 53 11.69 18.40 14.65
CA THR A 53 11.75 19.69 15.38
C THR A 53 11.81 20.89 14.45
N VAL A 54 12.24 20.66 13.20
CA VAL A 54 12.36 21.71 12.16
C VAL A 54 11.05 21.90 11.38
N CYS A 55 10.05 21.05 11.61
CA CYS A 55 8.79 21.11 10.89
C CYS A 55 7.96 22.32 11.30
N SER A 56 7.46 23.05 10.30
CA SER A 56 6.45 24.10 10.50
C SER A 56 5.06 23.48 10.45
N ILE A 57 4.26 23.69 11.50
CA ILE A 57 2.88 23.17 11.56
C ILE A 57 1.96 24.16 10.83
N PRO A 58 1.04 23.68 9.97
CA PRO A 58 0.05 24.56 9.33
C PRO A 58 -0.75 25.37 10.34
N LEU A 59 -0.93 26.67 10.05
CA LEU A 59 -1.64 27.61 10.92
C LEU A 59 -3.17 27.43 10.87
N GLU A 60 -3.70 26.91 9.76
CA GLU A 60 -5.13 26.67 9.59
C GLU A 60 -5.51 25.25 10.00
N PRO A 61 -6.68 25.05 10.65
CA PRO A 61 -7.16 23.73 10.99
C PRO A 61 -7.47 22.93 9.72
N CYS A 62 -6.69 21.88 9.49
CA CYS A 62 -6.80 20.99 8.34
C CYS A 62 -6.48 19.55 8.74
N GLU A 63 -6.86 18.59 7.88
CA GLU A 63 -6.40 17.21 8.04
C GLU A 63 -4.91 17.13 7.76
N LEU A 64 -4.12 16.60 8.71
CA LEU A 64 -2.68 16.49 8.59
C LEU A 64 -2.28 15.17 7.93
N VAL A 65 -1.45 15.27 6.91
CA VAL A 65 -0.81 14.14 6.21
C VAL A 65 0.68 14.40 6.08
N LEU A 66 1.46 13.34 5.86
CA LEU A 66 2.87 13.52 5.49
C LEU A 66 2.98 14.25 4.16
N GLU A 67 4.07 15.01 4.02
CA GLU A 67 4.44 15.64 2.77
C GLU A 67 4.43 14.68 1.57
N GLY A 68 4.35 15.28 0.38
CA GLY A 68 4.64 14.56 -0.84
C GLY A 68 6.03 13.93 -0.80
N ALA A 69 6.25 12.95 -1.67
CA ALA A 69 7.42 12.10 -1.83
C ALA A 69 7.47 10.87 -0.92
N ILE A 70 8.37 9.95 -1.28
CA ILE A 70 8.55 8.64 -0.63
C ILE A 70 9.00 8.82 0.82
N CYS A 71 9.89 9.79 1.06
CA CYS A 71 10.52 10.06 2.35
C CYS A 71 9.88 11.23 3.12
N GLY A 72 8.55 11.40 3.05
CA GLY A 72 7.86 12.48 3.76
C GLY A 72 8.25 12.53 5.25
N CYS A 73 8.52 13.72 5.76
CA CYS A 73 9.00 13.93 7.13
C CYS A 73 8.04 14.79 7.95
N CYS A 74 7.64 15.94 7.42
CA CYS A 74 6.79 16.88 8.14
C CYS A 74 5.30 16.66 7.85
N PRO A 75 4.42 17.02 8.80
CA PRO A 75 2.98 17.07 8.57
C PRO A 75 2.60 18.34 7.81
N VAL A 76 1.78 18.18 6.77
CA VAL A 76 1.20 19.27 5.97
C VAL A 76 -0.31 19.05 5.80
N CYS A 77 -1.01 20.09 5.37
CA CYS A 77 -2.43 19.95 5.06
C CYS A 77 -2.67 19.00 3.89
N ALA A 78 -3.65 18.12 4.04
CA ALA A 78 -4.09 17.21 3.00
C ALA A 78 -4.77 17.95 1.85
N ARG A 79 -4.55 17.45 0.64
CA ARG A 79 -5.21 17.95 -0.57
C ARG A 79 -6.68 17.53 -0.61
N ARG A 80 -7.55 18.47 -0.93
CA ARG A 80 -9.01 18.28 -1.02
C ARG A 80 -9.41 17.64 -2.35
N SER A 81 -10.65 17.16 -2.45
CA SER A 81 -11.14 16.60 -3.70
C SER A 81 -11.07 17.62 -4.85
N GLY A 82 -10.58 17.20 -6.01
CA GLY A 82 -10.38 18.04 -7.18
C GLY A 82 -9.07 18.83 -7.19
N GLU A 83 -8.34 18.90 -6.08
CA GLU A 83 -7.03 19.57 -6.06
C GLU A 83 -5.95 18.75 -6.77
N SER A 84 -4.98 19.45 -7.34
CA SER A 84 -3.80 18.85 -7.96
C SER A 84 -2.97 18.07 -6.94
N CYS A 85 -2.55 16.87 -7.31
CA CYS A 85 -1.73 15.99 -6.49
C CYS A 85 -0.71 15.27 -7.34
N GLY A 86 0.29 14.69 -6.68
CA GLY A 86 1.28 13.87 -7.34
C GLY A 86 2.20 13.21 -6.35
N VAL A 87 3.17 12.45 -6.89
CA VAL A 87 4.15 11.77 -6.05
C VAL A 87 4.92 12.77 -5.21
N THR A 88 5.24 13.96 -5.73
CA THR A 88 6.04 15.00 -5.07
C THR A 88 5.24 16.25 -4.65
N VAL A 89 3.99 16.39 -5.10
CA VAL A 89 3.22 17.66 -5.02
C VAL A 89 2.21 17.72 -3.85
N GLY A 90 2.02 16.60 -3.14
CA GLY A 90 1.21 16.53 -1.91
C GLY A 90 0.26 15.34 -1.89
N ARG A 91 -0.18 14.94 -0.69
CA ARG A 91 -1.05 13.79 -0.45
C ARG A 91 -2.51 14.22 -0.27
N CYS A 92 -3.42 13.39 -0.74
CA CYS A 92 -4.86 13.63 -0.60
C CYS A 92 -5.35 13.29 0.82
N ALA A 93 -6.45 13.92 1.22
CA ALA A 93 -7.18 13.60 2.44
C ALA A 93 -7.68 12.15 2.48
N GLN A 94 -8.04 11.67 3.65
CA GLN A 94 -8.59 10.34 3.88
C GLN A 94 -9.80 10.08 2.97
N GLY A 95 -9.88 8.86 2.41
CA GLY A 95 -10.95 8.49 1.47
C GLY A 95 -10.75 9.00 0.03
N LEU A 96 -9.71 9.80 -0.22
CA LEU A 96 -9.30 10.23 -1.55
C LEU A 96 -8.03 9.51 -2.01
N LYS A 97 -7.88 9.33 -3.31
CA LYS A 97 -6.65 8.85 -3.94
C LYS A 97 -6.20 9.81 -5.04
N CYS A 98 -4.89 9.98 -5.15
CA CYS A 98 -4.31 10.75 -6.23
C CYS A 98 -4.34 9.93 -7.53
N ARG A 99 -5.05 10.44 -8.54
CA ARG A 99 -5.27 9.74 -9.80
C ARG A 99 -4.95 10.63 -10.99
N PRO A 100 -4.27 10.11 -12.02
CA PRO A 100 -4.05 10.85 -13.25
C PRO A 100 -5.32 10.89 -14.09
N ASP A 101 -5.34 11.76 -15.09
CA ASP A 101 -6.32 11.65 -16.16
C ASP A 101 -6.14 10.29 -16.87
N MET A 102 -7.24 9.53 -16.94
CA MET A 102 -7.28 8.22 -17.58
C MET A 102 -7.04 8.26 -19.09
N SER A 103 -7.15 9.43 -19.71
CA SER A 103 -6.86 9.67 -21.12
C SER A 103 -5.42 10.13 -21.36
N ASP A 104 -4.65 10.42 -20.30
CA ASP A 104 -3.24 10.79 -20.44
C ASP A 104 -2.45 9.62 -21.04
N PRO A 105 -1.65 9.85 -22.10
CA PRO A 105 -0.86 8.80 -22.74
C PRO A 105 0.21 8.22 -21.80
N ASN A 106 0.63 8.96 -20.77
CA ASN A 106 1.64 8.56 -19.79
C ASN A 106 1.15 8.85 -18.36
N PRO A 107 0.19 8.07 -17.82
CA PRO A 107 -0.47 8.35 -16.55
C PRO A 107 0.49 8.36 -15.36
N LEU A 108 1.54 7.53 -15.39
CA LEU A 108 2.55 7.51 -14.34
C LEU A 108 3.38 8.79 -14.34
N ASN A 109 3.77 9.28 -15.52
CA ASN A 109 4.50 10.54 -15.66
C ASN A 109 3.63 11.74 -15.24
N ALA A 110 2.33 11.70 -15.51
CA ALA A 110 1.40 12.72 -15.03
C ALA A 110 1.43 12.85 -13.49
N LEU A 111 1.46 11.74 -12.76
CA LEU A 111 1.55 11.75 -11.30
C LEU A 111 2.90 12.26 -10.79
N LEU A 112 4.00 11.93 -11.46
CA LEU A 112 5.34 12.44 -11.11
C LEU A 112 5.43 13.96 -11.29
N LEU A 113 4.76 14.48 -12.31
CA LEU A 113 4.68 15.91 -12.61
C LEU A 113 3.60 16.66 -11.81
N GLY A 114 2.89 16.00 -10.89
CA GLY A 114 1.85 16.67 -10.10
C GLY A 114 0.54 16.97 -10.84
N ARG A 115 0.33 16.35 -12.01
CA ARG A 115 -0.88 16.51 -12.85
C ARG A 115 -2.00 15.54 -12.47
N GLY A 116 -1.88 14.85 -11.33
CA GLY A 116 -2.98 14.07 -10.78
C GLY A 116 -4.00 14.95 -10.07
N VAL A 117 -5.16 14.39 -9.77
CA VAL A 117 -6.20 15.02 -8.96
C VAL A 117 -6.70 14.08 -7.86
N CYS A 118 -7.06 14.65 -6.73
CA CYS A 118 -7.63 13.89 -5.61
C CYS A 118 -9.10 13.52 -5.88
N ILE A 119 -9.36 12.22 -6.04
CA ILE A 119 -10.70 11.69 -6.33
C ILE A 119 -11.06 10.63 -5.29
N GLY A 120 -12.35 10.56 -4.92
CA GLY A 120 -12.87 9.52 -4.03
C GLY A 120 -12.63 8.12 -4.57
N VAL A 121 -12.22 7.19 -3.70
CA VAL A 121 -11.84 5.83 -4.12
C VAL A 121 -12.98 5.10 -4.83
N GLU A 122 -14.21 5.24 -4.33
CA GLU A 122 -15.40 4.65 -4.94
C GLU A 122 -15.71 5.26 -6.31
N THR A 123 -15.67 6.60 -6.39
CA THR A 123 -15.92 7.34 -7.62
C THR A 123 -14.95 6.95 -8.73
N TYR A 124 -13.65 6.89 -8.41
CA TYR A 124 -12.63 6.50 -9.38
C TYR A 124 -12.80 5.04 -9.84
N SER A 125 -13.12 4.11 -8.93
CA SER A 125 -13.35 2.70 -9.27
C SER A 125 -14.48 2.55 -10.28
N PHE A 126 -15.58 3.28 -10.09
CA PHE A 126 -16.71 3.30 -11.00
C PHE A 126 -16.33 3.86 -12.39
N ILE A 127 -15.64 5.01 -12.44
CA ILE A 127 -15.20 5.63 -13.70
C ILE A 127 -14.26 4.69 -14.46
N PHE A 128 -13.27 4.11 -13.76
CA PHE A 128 -12.31 3.18 -14.33
C PHE A 128 -13.01 1.93 -14.88
N GLY A 129 -13.94 1.35 -14.13
CA GLY A 129 -14.74 0.21 -14.56
C GLY A 129 -15.55 0.50 -15.83
N LYS A 130 -16.23 1.65 -15.90
CA LYS A 130 -16.92 2.08 -17.12
C LYS A 130 -15.98 2.21 -18.31
N LYS A 131 -14.83 2.84 -18.12
CA LYS A 131 -13.85 3.04 -19.21
C LYS A 131 -13.25 1.73 -19.71
N LEU A 132 -13.08 0.73 -18.84
CA LEU A 132 -12.67 -0.61 -19.26
C LEU A 132 -13.75 -1.30 -20.09
N ASN A 133 -15.01 -1.20 -19.68
CA ASN A 133 -16.15 -1.79 -20.42
C ASN A 133 -16.43 -1.08 -21.75
N GLU A 134 -16.03 0.17 -21.92
CA GLU A 134 -16.14 0.87 -23.21
C GLU A 134 -15.06 0.42 -24.21
N LYS A 135 -13.94 -0.08 -23.68
CA LYS A 135 -12.79 -0.52 -24.48
C LYS A 135 -12.86 -2.01 -24.88
N TYR A 136 -13.80 -2.77 -24.33
CA TYR A 136 -13.93 -4.22 -24.52
C TYR A 136 -15.37 -4.59 -24.88
#